data_AF-A0A383F5R6-F1
#
_entry.id   AF-A0A383F5R6-F1
#
_cell.length_a   1.000
_cell.length_b   1.000
_cell.length_c   1.000
_cell.angle_alpha   90.00
_cell.angle_beta   90.00
_cell.angle_gamma   90.00
#
_symmetry.space_group_name_H-M   'P 1'
#
loop_
_entity.id
_entity.type
_entity.pdbx_description
1 polymer ?
#
loop_
_entity_poly.entity_id
_entity_poly.type
_entity_poly.pdbx_seq_one_letter_code
_entity_poly.pdbx_strand_id
1 'polypeptide(L)' 'VLGENLKIIGVVVGTIGVFTLLANAIPQVQSEVPQDVSFGADVSEDELTASGELLYSSAGGCTACHGLGTRAPNLLT' A
#
# COMPACT_ATOMS: atom_id res chain seq x y z
N VAL A 1 -8.50 40.37 -19.33
CA VAL A 1 -9.66 39.91 -18.50
C VAL A 1 -10.20 38.55 -18.97
N LEU A 2 -10.86 38.44 -20.14
CA LEU A 2 -11.36 37.12 -20.60
C LEU A 2 -10.23 36.10 -20.84
N GLY A 3 -9.12 36.54 -21.47
CA GLY A 3 -7.95 35.68 -21.70
C GLY A 3 -7.29 35.19 -20.41
N GLU A 4 -7.06 36.06 -19.42
CA GLU A 4 -6.61 35.64 -18.08
C GLU A 4 -7.57 34.64 -17.43
N ASN A 5 -8.88 34.91 -17.46
CA ASN A 5 -9.86 34.05 -16.84
C ASN A 5 -9.88 32.64 -17.45
N LEU A 6 -9.70 32.52 -18.78
CA LEU A 6 -9.60 31.22 -19.45
C LEU A 6 -8.35 30.44 -19.04
N LYS A 7 -7.21 31.12 -18.86
CA LYS A 7 -5.98 30.48 -18.36
C LYS A 7 -6.16 29.96 -16.94
N ILE A 8 -6.79 30.75 -16.06
CA ILE A 8 -7.10 30.35 -14.69
C ILE A 8 -8.01 29.12 -14.69
N ILE A 9 -9.09 29.14 -15.47
CA ILE A 9 -10.02 28.00 -15.61
C ILE A 9 -9.26 26.76 -16.10
N GLY A 10 -8.40 26.91 -17.10
CA GLY A 10 -7.60 25.80 -17.63
C GLY A 10 -6.69 25.16 -16.58
N VAL A 11 -5.99 25.96 -15.78
CA VAL A 11 -5.13 25.46 -14.69
C VAL A 11 -5.95 24.73 -13.62
N VAL A 12 -7.09 25.31 -13.22
CA VAL A 12 -7.96 24.70 -12.19
C VAL A 12 -8.52 23.36 -12.67
N VAL A 13 -9.14 23.34 -13.86
CA VAL A 13 -9.72 22.12 -14.43
C VAL A 13 -8.65 21.07 -14.71
N GLY A 14 -7.49 21.49 -15.25
CA GLY A 14 -6.37 20.58 -15.51
C GLY A 14 -5.83 19.94 -14.23
N THR A 15 -5.63 20.74 -13.18
CA THR A 15 -5.15 20.24 -11.89
C THR A 15 -6.14 19.24 -11.29
N ILE A 16 -7.42 19.61 -11.21
CA ILE A 16 -8.47 18.72 -10.70
C ILE A 16 -8.52 17.43 -11.52
N GLY A 17 -8.46 17.53 -12.85
CA GLY A 17 -8.48 16.38 -13.76
C GLY A 17 -7.30 15.43 -13.53
N VAL A 18 -6.08 15.96 -13.47
CA VAL A 18 -4.87 15.13 -13.24
C VAL A 18 -4.93 14.42 -11.89
N PHE A 19 -5.26 15.15 -10.81
CA PHE A 19 -5.38 14.54 -9.49
C PHE A 19 -6.48 13.49 -9.45
N THR A 20 -7.64 13.76 -10.07
CA THR A 20 -8.76 12.82 -10.11
C THR A 20 -8.36 11.55 -10.87
N LEU A 21 -7.71 11.66 -12.02
CA LEU A 21 -7.27 10.51 -12.82
C LEU A 21 -6.26 9.66 -12.06
N LEU A 22 -5.23 10.29 -11.47
CA LEU A 22 -4.20 9.56 -10.72
C LEU A 22 -4.80 8.90 -9.48
N ALA A 23 -5.64 9.60 -8.72
CA ALA A 23 -6.27 9.04 -7.52
C ALA A 23 -7.17 7.84 -7.84
N ASN A 24 -7.92 7.90 -8.95
CA ASN A 24 -8.77 6.78 -9.38
C ASN A 24 -8.02 5.65 -10.09
N ALA A 25 -6.80 5.91 -10.59
CA ALA A 25 -5.94 4.87 -11.16
C ALA A 25 -5.25 4.02 -10.08
N ILE A 26 -5.04 4.58 -8.88
CA ILE A 26 -4.52 3.84 -7.73
C ILE A 26 -5.66 2.99 -7.17
N PRO A 27 -5.50 1.64 -7.11
CA PRO A 27 -6.47 0.77 -6.46
C PRO A 27 -6.74 1.25 -5.03
N GLN A 28 -7.95 1.75 -4.78
CA GLN A 28 -8.38 2.20 -3.46
C GLN A 28 -8.68 0.96 -2.61
N VAL A 29 -7.63 0.30 -2.13
CA VAL A 29 -7.76 -0.79 -1.16
C VAL A 29 -8.23 -0.20 0.16
N GLN A 30 -9.37 -0.68 0.65
CA GLN A 30 -9.76 -0.44 2.03
C GLN A 30 -8.65 -0.97 2.93
N SER A 31 -8.20 -0.17 3.90
CA SER A 31 -7.30 -0.64 4.93
C SER A 31 -8.05 -1.69 5.74
N GLU A 32 -7.85 -2.97 5.44
CA GLU A 32 -8.22 -4.02 6.38
C GLU A 32 -7.19 -4.02 7.50
N VAL A 33 -7.66 -3.87 8.74
CA VAL A 33 -6.78 -4.11 9.88
C VAL A 33 -6.49 -5.61 9.87
N PRO A 34 -5.22 -6.03 9.87
CA PRO A 34 -4.88 -7.44 9.95
C PRO A 34 -5.62 -8.08 11.12
N GLN A 35 -6.29 -9.19 10.86
CA GLN A 35 -6.98 -9.95 11.91
C GLN A 35 -5.95 -10.48 12.91
N ASP A 36 -6.28 -10.43 14.20
CA ASP A 36 -5.44 -11.05 15.23
C ASP A 36 -5.37 -12.56 14.98
N VAL A 37 -4.16 -13.07 14.76
CA VAL A 37 -3.89 -14.50 14.64
C VAL A 37 -3.47 -15.03 16.00
N SER A 38 -4.23 -16.00 16.54
CA SER A 38 -3.90 -16.69 17.78
C SER A 38 -3.86 -18.19 17.56
N PHE A 39 -2.85 -18.86 18.10
CA PHE A 39 -2.71 -20.31 18.03
C PHE A 39 -3.10 -20.97 19.35
N GLY A 40 -3.81 -22.10 19.25
CA GLY A 40 -4.05 -22.99 20.39
C GLY A 40 -2.84 -23.87 20.71
N ALA A 41 -2.94 -24.66 21.79
CA ALA A 41 -1.87 -25.57 22.20
C ALA A 41 -1.58 -26.68 21.18
N ASP A 42 -2.59 -27.07 20.39
CA ASP A 42 -2.53 -28.16 19.40
C ASP A 42 -2.28 -27.66 17.97
N VAL A 43 -1.69 -26.47 17.81
CA VAL A 43 -1.40 -25.92 16.48
C VAL A 43 -0.47 -26.84 15.68
N SER A 44 -0.80 -27.06 14.41
CA SER A 44 0.01 -27.87 13.51
C SER A 44 1.18 -27.09 12.91
N GLU A 45 2.22 -27.80 12.47
CA GLU A 45 3.35 -27.20 11.75
C GLU A 45 2.90 -26.51 10.45
N ASP A 46 1.93 -27.10 9.76
CA ASP A 46 1.36 -26.56 8.53
C ASP A 46 0.62 -25.24 8.80
N GLU A 47 -0.15 -25.13 9.89
CA GLU A 47 -0.81 -23.88 10.29
C GLU A 47 0.18 -22.77 10.60
N LEU A 48 1.25 -23.10 11.34
CA LEU A 48 2.30 -22.13 11.67
C LEU A 48 3.01 -21.65 10.41
N THR A 49 3.33 -22.56 9.49
CA THR A 49 4.03 -22.23 8.25
C THR A 49 3.15 -21.38 7.33
N ALA A 50 1.88 -21.76 7.15
CA ALA A 50 0.93 -21.00 6.34
C ALA A 50 0.69 -19.59 6.90
N SER A 51 0.61 -19.46 8.23
CA SER A 51 0.45 -18.16 8.89
C SER A 51 1.70 -17.29 8.75
N GLY A 52 2.89 -17.90 8.83
CA GLY A 52 4.16 -17.20 8.58
C GLY A 52 4.25 -16.64 7.15
N GLU A 53 3.83 -17.42 6.15
CA GLU A 53 3.79 -16.97 4.76
C GLU A 53 2.82 -15.81 4.54
N LEU A 54 1.63 -15.87 5.17
CA LEU A 54 0.67 -14.76 5.15
C LEU A 54 1.28 -13.49 5.76
N LEU A 55 1.94 -13.61 6.91
CA LEU A 55 2.62 -12.46 7.55
C LEU A 55 3.72 -11.89 6.65
N TYR A 56 4.56 -12.74 6.06
CA TYR A 56 5.67 -12.31 5.22
C TYR A 56 5.19 -11.59 3.95
N SER A 57 4.19 -12.15 3.27
CA SER A 57 3.71 -11.68 1.97
C SER A 57 2.68 -10.55 2.04
N SER A 58 1.99 -10.39 3.18
CA SER A 58 0.91 -9.39 3.35
C SER A 58 1.08 -8.52 4.60
N ALA A 59 0.45 -8.88 5.71
CA ALA A 59 0.23 -8.02 6.88
C ALA A 59 1.52 -7.52 7.55
N GLY A 60 2.61 -8.28 7.48
CA GLY A 60 3.89 -7.91 8.08
C GLY A 60 4.69 -6.91 7.24
N GLY A 61 4.27 -6.61 6.01
CA GLY A 61 4.98 -5.71 5.10
C GLY A 61 6.41 -6.14 4.78
N CYS A 62 6.77 -7.40 5.04
CA CYS A 62 8.16 -7.86 5.01
C CYS A 62 8.75 -7.76 3.60
N THR A 63 7.93 -8.03 2.57
CA THR A 63 8.31 -7.91 1.16
C THR A 63 8.60 -6.48 0.70
N ALA A 64 8.23 -5.46 1.48
CA ALA A 64 8.62 -4.09 1.19
C ALA A 64 10.14 -3.90 1.27
N CYS A 65 10.84 -4.73 2.06
CA CYS A 65 12.30 -4.68 2.24
C CYS A 65 13.00 -6.02 1.92
N HIS A 66 12.31 -7.15 2.03
CA HIS A 66 12.85 -8.49 1.75
C HIS A 66 12.35 -9.02 0.39
N GLY A 67 13.15 -9.87 -0.26
CA GLY A 67 12.79 -10.46 -1.57
C GLY A 67 13.12 -9.60 -2.79
N LEU A 68 13.65 -8.38 -2.61
CA LEU A 68 14.05 -7.47 -3.69
C LEU A 68 15.45 -7.78 -4.30
N GLY A 69 16.15 -8.80 -3.78
CA GLY A 69 17.53 -9.14 -4.17
C GLY A 69 18.59 -8.15 -3.67
N THR A 70 18.18 -7.11 -2.95
CA THR A 70 19.03 -6.09 -2.32
C THR A 70 18.98 -6.23 -0.79
N ARG A 71 19.93 -5.62 -0.07
CA ARG A 71 19.88 -5.58 1.40
C ARG A 71 18.77 -4.63 1.86
N ALA A 72 18.01 -5.07 2.87
CA ALA A 72 17.05 -4.21 3.55
C ALA A 72 17.73 -2.96 4.17
N PRO A 73 17.01 -1.83 4.30
CA PRO A 73 17.55 -0.61 4.89
C PRO A 73 17.89 -0.81 6.37
N ASN A 74 18.96 -0.15 6.85
CA ASN A 74 19.23 -0.11 8.28
C ASN A 74 18.27 0.89 8.95
N LEU A 75 17.32 0.40 9.74
CA LEU A 75 16.32 1.23 10.42
C LEU A 75 16.84 1.90 11.71
N LEU A 76 18.09 1.60 12.12
CA LEU A 76 18.72 2.14 13.32
C LEU A 76 19.71 3.28 13.04
N THR A 77 19.82 3.73 11.80
CA THR A 77 20.68 4.83 11.36
C THR A 77 19.92 5.75 10.43
#